data_AF-M6RBN6-F1
#
_entry.id   AF-M6RBN6-F1
#
_cell.length_a   1.000
_cell.length_b   1.000
_cell.length_c   1.000
_cell.angle_alpha   90.00
_cell.angle_beta   90.00
_cell.angle_gamma   90.00
#
_symmetry.space_group_name_H-M   'P 1'
#
loop_
_entity.id
_entity.type
_entity.pdbx_description
1 polymer ?
#
loop_
_entity_poly.entity_id
_entity_poly.type
_entity_poly.pdbx_seq_one_letter_code
_entity_poly.pdbx_strand_id
1 'polypeptide(L)' 'MPRAVNGTIHKNRRRRILKDAKGFRGARSKLYRTAKSAVMKAGQWAYRDRRAKKEIFVNFGLSELTPLREKMVCLILYL' A
#
# COMPACT_ATOMS: atom_id res chain seq x y z
N MET A 1 34.06 -1.51 24.81
CA MET A 1 32.99 -0.65 24.25
C MET A 1 31.63 -1.33 24.43
N PRO A 2 30.58 -0.64 24.90
CA PRO A 2 29.25 -1.24 25.04
C PRO A 2 28.60 -1.49 23.66
N ARG A 3 27.97 -2.66 23.48
CA ARG A 3 27.30 -3.05 22.23
C ARG A 3 25.88 -2.47 22.20
N ALA A 4 25.56 -1.66 21.18
CA ALA A 4 24.18 -1.23 20.94
C ALA A 4 23.30 -2.42 20.52
N VAL A 5 22.17 -2.63 21.21
CA VAL A 5 21.23 -3.73 20.93
C VAL A 5 19.92 -3.15 20.39
N ASN A 6 19.46 -3.65 19.25
CA ASN A 6 18.35 -3.06 18.49
C ASN A 6 16.94 -3.61 18.85
N GLY A 7 16.78 -4.26 20.00
CA GLY A 7 15.62 -5.13 20.32
C GLY A 7 14.25 -4.50 20.07
N THR A 8 13.88 -3.48 20.84
CA THR A 8 12.57 -2.79 20.75
C THR A 8 12.38 -2.02 19.44
N ILE A 9 13.46 -1.43 18.90
CA ILE A 9 13.44 -0.67 17.65
C ILE A 9 13.00 -1.55 16.48
N HIS A 10 13.56 -2.76 16.37
CA HIS A 10 13.18 -3.71 15.32
C HIS A 10 11.71 -4.16 15.43
N LYS A 11 11.22 -4.40 16.66
CA LYS A 11 9.82 -4.76 16.92
C LYS A 11 8.85 -3.65 16.49
N ASN A 12 9.17 -2.40 16.83
CA ASN A 12 8.34 -1.24 16.51
C ASN A 12 8.28 -0.98 15.00
N ARG A 13 9.41 -1.10 14.28
CA ARG A 13 9.44 -0.98 12.81
C ARG A 13 8.57 -2.03 12.12
N ARG A 14 8.61 -3.28 12.59
CA ARG A 14 7.78 -4.38 12.07
C ARG A 14 6.29 -4.10 12.27
N ARG A 15 5.92 -3.63 13.47
CA ARG A 15 4.52 -3.29 13.80
C ARG A 15 3.98 -2.16 12.95
N ARG A 16 4.78 -1.12 12.63
CA ARG A 16 4.36 -0.03 11.74
C ARG A 16 3.95 -0.57 10.36
N ILE A 17 4.82 -1.34 9.72
CA ILE A 17 4.55 -1.90 8.39
C ILE A 17 3.35 -2.87 8.41
N LEU A 18 3.20 -3.68 9.46
CA LEU A 18 2.04 -4.57 9.58
C LEU A 18 0.73 -3.81 9.86
N LYS A 19 0.80 -2.63 10.51
CA LYS A 19 -0.35 -1.75 10.70
C LYS A 19 -0.81 -1.18 9.35
N ASP A 20 0.14 -0.78 8.51
CA ASP A 20 -0.13 -0.25 7.17
C ASP A 20 -0.63 -1.34 6.20
N ALA A 21 -0.22 -2.58 6.43
CA ALA A 21 -0.60 -3.75 5.64
C ALA A 21 -1.93 -4.42 6.03
N LYS A 22 -2.67 -3.84 6.99
CA LYS A 22 -3.98 -4.37 7.41
C LYS A 22 -4.97 -4.32 6.24
N GLY A 23 -5.74 -5.39 6.08
CA GLY A 23 -6.71 -5.53 4.98
C GLY A 23 -6.15 -6.21 3.73
N PHE A 24 -4.83 -6.41 3.61
CA PHE A 24 -4.30 -7.22 2.51
C PHE A 24 -4.62 -8.71 2.67
N ARG A 25 -4.86 -9.37 1.54
CA ARG A 25 -5.21 -10.79 1.52
C ARG A 25 -4.03 -11.69 1.90
N GLY A 26 -4.31 -12.73 2.69
CA GLY A 26 -3.37 -13.83 2.95
C GLY A 26 -2.05 -13.40 3.59
N ALA A 27 -0.93 -13.87 3.03
CA ALA A 27 0.41 -13.63 3.59
C ALA A 27 0.83 -12.15 3.57
N ARG A 28 0.19 -11.30 2.76
CA ARG A 28 0.50 -9.87 2.64
C ARG A 28 0.11 -9.04 3.87
N SER A 29 -0.79 -9.53 4.72
CA SER A 29 -1.14 -8.87 6.00
C SER A 29 -0.43 -9.48 7.22
N LYS A 30 0.11 -10.70 7.11
CA LYS A 30 0.70 -11.45 8.24
C LYS A 30 2.23 -11.47 8.23
N LEU A 31 2.86 -11.70 7.07
CA LEU A 31 4.32 -11.87 6.97
C LEU A 31 5.00 -10.53 6.67
N TYR A 32 5.95 -10.11 7.50
CA TYR A 32 6.64 -8.81 7.36
C TYR A 32 7.30 -8.60 5.98
N ARG A 33 7.99 -9.61 5.45
CA ARG A 33 8.69 -9.49 4.15
C ARG A 33 7.69 -9.25 3.02
N THR A 34 6.63 -10.04 2.99
CA THR A 34 5.56 -9.94 1.99
C THR A 34 4.76 -8.64 2.14
N ALA A 35 4.42 -8.28 3.38
CA ALA A 35 3.73 -7.04 3.74
C ALA A 35 4.52 -5.81 3.28
N LYS A 36 5.85 -5.78 3.51
CA LYS A 36 6.71 -4.68 3.06
C LYS A 36 6.64 -4.51 1.54
N SER A 37 6.73 -5.61 0.78
CA SER A 37 6.63 -5.57 -0.69
C SER A 37 5.25 -5.07 -1.15
N ALA A 38 4.18 -5.54 -0.52
CA ALA A 38 2.81 -5.11 -0.82
C ALA A 38 2.59 -3.62 -0.54
N VAL A 39 3.00 -3.13 0.64
CA VAL A 39 2.88 -1.71 1.02
C VAL A 39 3.66 -0.81 0.05
N MET A 40 4.86 -1.20 -0.38
CA MET A 40 5.64 -0.42 -1.34
C MET A 40 4.94 -0.32 -2.70
N LYS A 41 4.40 -1.43 -3.22
CA LYS A 41 3.64 -1.44 -4.48
C LYS A 41 2.36 -0.61 -4.39
N ALA A 42 1.62 -0.75 -3.29
CA ALA A 42 0.42 0.05 -3.04
C ALA A 42 0.73 1.56 -3.02
N GLY A 43 1.85 1.97 -2.42
CA GLY A 43 2.29 3.37 -2.42
C GLY A 43 2.62 3.89 -3.82
N GLN A 44 3.27 3.08 -4.67
CA GLN A 44 3.57 3.46 -6.06
C GLN A 44 2.29 3.64 -6.88
N TRP A 45 1.32 2.74 -6.73
CA TRP A 45 0.04 2.85 -7.43
C TRP A 45 -0.77 4.05 -6.94
N ALA A 46 -0.84 4.29 -5.63
CA ALA A 46 -1.52 5.46 -5.08
C ALA A 46 -0.90 6.79 -5.59
N TYR A 47 0.42 6.85 -5.80
CA TYR A 47 1.04 8.03 -6.42
C TYR A 47 0.64 8.18 -7.90
N ARG A 48 0.69 7.09 -8.67
CA ARG A 48 0.30 7.08 -10.08
C ARG A 48 -1.17 7.49 -10.26
N ASP A 49 -2.08 6.91 -9.48
CA ASP A 49 -3.52 7.14 -9.63
C ASP A 49 -3.91 8.57 -9.20
N ARG A 50 -3.22 9.17 -8.22
CA ARG A 50 -3.41 10.59 -7.88
C ARG A 50 -3.07 11.52 -9.05
N ARG A 51 -2.08 11.18 -9.88
CA ARG A 51 -1.76 11.93 -11.10
C ARG A 51 -2.80 11.69 -12.19
N ALA A 52 -3.16 10.42 -12.43
CA ALA A 52 -4.13 10.04 -13.44
C ALA A 52 -5.54 10.60 -13.18
N LYS A 53 -5.94 10.75 -11.91
CA LYS A 53 -7.26 11.30 -11.55
C LYS A 53 -7.47 12.73 -12.07
N LYS A 54 -6.42 13.55 -12.11
CA LYS A 54 -6.50 14.91 -12.66
C LYS A 54 -6.73 14.88 -14.17
N GLU A 55 -5.98 14.06 -14.89
CA GLU A 55 -6.09 13.90 -16.35
C GLU A 55 -7.47 13.37 -16.76
N ILE A 56 -7.99 12.36 -16.05
CA ILE A 56 -9.30 11.78 -16.33
C ILE A 56 -10.41 12.82 -16.14
N PHE A 57 -10.30 13.67 -15.11
CA PHE A 57 -11.27 14.73 -14.86
C PHE A 57 -11.25 15.82 -15.95
N VAL A 58 -10.06 16.18 -16.45
CA VAL A 58 -9.90 17.23 -17.46
C VAL A 58 -10.29 16.74 -18.86
N ASN A 59 -9.78 15.60 -19.29
CA ASN A 59 -9.91 15.17 -20.69
C ASN A 59 -11.22 14.44 -20.97
N PHE A 60 -11.70 13.68 -20.01
CA PHE A 60 -12.78 12.72 -20.27
C PHE A 60 -14.09 13.12 -19.56
N GLY A 61 -14.08 14.18 -18.74
CA GLY A 61 -15.29 14.75 -18.12
C GLY A 61 -16.07 13.79 -17.20
N LEU A 62 -15.48 12.64 -16.85
CA LEU A 62 -16.14 11.63 -16.03
C LEU A 62 -15.90 11.89 -14.55
N SER A 63 -16.90 12.49 -13.90
CA SER A 63 -17.07 12.43 -12.45
C SER A 63 -17.60 11.07 -11.99
N GLU A 64 -18.50 10.46 -12.77
CA GLU A 64 -19.33 9.31 -12.35
C GLU A 64 -18.65 7.93 -12.47
N LEU A 65 -17.74 7.75 -13.42
CA LEU A 65 -17.11 6.45 -13.73
C LEU A 65 -15.83 6.15 -12.93
N THR A 66 -15.42 7.06 -12.04
CA THR A 66 -14.19 6.92 -11.25
C THR A 66 -14.17 5.81 -10.18
N PRO A 67 -15.29 5.24 -9.66
CA PRO A 67 -15.17 4.28 -8.57
C PRO A 67 -14.73 2.87 -9.04
N LEU A 68 -14.76 2.56 -10.35
CA LEU A 68 -14.43 1.22 -10.85
C LEU A 68 -12.92 1.00 -11.07
N ARG A 69 -12.12 2.07 -11.15
CA ARG A 69 -10.64 1.97 -11.27
C ARG A 69 -9.91 1.96 -9.93
N GLU A 70 -10.56 2.27 -8.81
CA GLU A 70 -9.99 1.92 -7.49
C GLU A 70 -10.03 0.41 -7.26
N LYS A 71 -11.03 -0.27 -7.84
CA LYS A 71 -11.21 -1.71 -7.73
C LYS A 71 -10.18 -2.52 -8.50
N MET A 72 -9.66 -2.07 -9.65
CA MET A 72 -8.64 -2.85 -10.40
C MET A 72 -7.24 -2.79 -9.77
N VAL A 73 -6.88 -1.66 -9.15
CA VAL A 73 -5.62 -1.52 -8.41
C VAL A 73 -5.72 -2.22 -7.04
N CYS A 74 -6.91 -2.20 -6.43
CA CYS A 74 -7.23 -3.04 -5.28
C CYS A 74 -7.36 -4.53 -5.63
N LEU A 75 -7.83 -4.95 -6.81
CA LEU A 75 -8.08 -6.38 -7.11
C LEU A 75 -6.79 -7.20 -7.08
N ILE A 76 -5.67 -6.60 -7.51
CA ILE A 76 -4.35 -7.22 -7.41
C ILE A 76 -3.82 -7.22 -5.96
N LEU A 77 -4.39 -6.37 -5.07
CA LEU A 77 -4.12 -6.34 -3.62
C LEU A 77 -5.12 -7.17 -2.78
N TYR A 78 -6.32 -7.48 -3.31
CA TYR A 78 -7.40 -8.25 -2.69
C TYR A 78 -7.45 -9.72 -3.14
N LEU A 79 -6.76 -10.11 -4.23
CA LEU A 79 -6.34 -11.49 -4.55
C LEU A 79 -4.90 -11.73 -4.09
#